data_AF-A0A0P7XRL8-F1
#
_entry.id   AF-A0A0P7XRL8-F1
#
_cell.length_a   1.000
_cell.length_b   1.000
_cell.length_c   1.000
_cell.angle_alpha   90.00
_cell.angle_beta   90.00
_cell.angle_gamma   90.00
#
_symmetry.space_group_name_H-M   'P 1'
#
loop_
_entity.id
_entity.type
_entity.pdbx_description
1 polymer ?
#
loop_
_entity_poly.entity_id
_entity_poly.type
_entity_poly.pdbx_seq_one_letter_code
_entity_poly.pdbx_strand_id
1 'polypeptide(L)'
;MPQKKKSIAWTWVIIFISLTLIGGVYFTIWYSKWIKRELSDYTGPSPKWNESFKFEKAFENFPDGILGIDISEYQGKVDFSKLQFQFQNRPIEFVVIRATMGSDGLDRRFKQNWEAAKNHSILKGAYHYYRLNENSTKQAKNFIQTVQLQSGDLIPVLDIEKHSTIQSRDRLRQGIKNWLNLVEAHYGVKPMIYTGDRFFWEVLHDQGFDEYPIWVANYNSIDEPETENWVIWQFSEKGSLEGIGEYIDLNILRGGRFQLHKLKMP
;
A
#
# COMPACT_ATOMS: atom_id res chain seq x y z
N MET A 1 1.00 -30.20 -91.68
CA MET A 1 1.53 -29.44 -90.51
C MET A 1 1.18 -30.21 -89.24
N PRO A 2 2.14 -30.57 -88.37
CA PRO A 2 1.81 -31.24 -87.12
C PRO A 2 1.15 -30.24 -86.16
N GLN A 3 -0.06 -30.56 -85.68
CA GLN A 3 -0.71 -29.79 -84.60
C GLN A 3 0.16 -29.92 -83.34
N LYS A 4 0.83 -28.83 -82.96
CA LYS A 4 1.48 -28.72 -81.64
C LYS A 4 0.41 -28.97 -80.57
N LYS A 5 0.50 -30.08 -79.83
CA LYS A 5 -0.21 -30.27 -78.56
C LYS A 5 0.23 -29.17 -77.59
N LYS A 6 -0.40 -28.01 -77.65
CA LYS A 6 -0.16 -26.94 -76.68
C LYS A 6 -0.83 -27.30 -75.36
N SER A 7 0.01 -27.82 -74.47
CA SER A 7 0.21 -27.30 -73.11
C SER A 7 -0.81 -27.59 -72.00
N ILE A 8 -1.48 -28.75 -71.99
CA ILE A 8 -2.20 -29.23 -70.78
C ILE A 8 -1.25 -29.25 -69.56
N ALA A 9 0.01 -29.63 -69.76
CA ALA A 9 1.04 -29.62 -68.71
C ALA A 9 1.31 -28.22 -68.14
N TRP A 10 1.35 -27.18 -68.99
CA TRP A 10 1.57 -25.81 -68.51
C TRP A 10 0.36 -25.27 -67.74
N THR A 11 -0.86 -25.66 -68.12
CA THR A 11 -2.07 -25.31 -67.36
C THR A 11 -2.02 -25.91 -65.94
N TRP A 12 -1.59 -27.16 -65.77
CA TRP A 12 -1.42 -27.78 -64.45
C TRP A 12 -0.26 -27.17 -63.65
N VAL A 13 0.84 -26.79 -64.30
CA VAL A 13 1.94 -26.05 -63.66
C VAL A 13 1.46 -24.69 -63.16
N ILE A 14 0.68 -23.96 -63.95
CA ILE A 14 0.10 -22.67 -63.55
C ILE A 14 -0.87 -22.86 -62.39
N ILE A 15 -1.76 -23.86 -62.44
CA ILE A 15 -2.70 -24.17 -61.35
C ILE A 15 -1.94 -24.52 -60.06
N PHE A 16 -0.89 -25.33 -60.15
CA PHE A 16 -0.08 -25.70 -58.98
C PHE A 16 0.63 -24.48 -58.38
N ILE A 17 1.23 -23.62 -59.20
CA ILE A 17 1.85 -22.36 -58.76
C ILE A 17 0.80 -21.43 -58.12
N SER A 18 -0.40 -21.33 -58.71
CA SER A 18 -1.48 -20.54 -58.12
C SER A 18 -1.94 -21.10 -56.77
N LEU A 19 -2.08 -22.42 -56.64
CA LEU A 19 -2.48 -23.07 -55.39
C LEU A 19 -1.41 -22.93 -54.30
N THR A 20 -0.13 -23.03 -54.64
CA THR A 20 0.95 -22.82 -53.66
C THR A 20 1.05 -21.35 -53.23
N LEU A 21 0.85 -20.41 -54.16
CA LEU A 21 0.77 -18.98 -53.82
C LEU A 21 -0.43 -18.68 -52.92
N ILE A 22 -1.62 -19.21 -53.26
CA ILE A 22 -2.83 -19.03 -52.44
C ILE A 22 -2.65 -19.67 -51.06
N GLY A 23 -2.11 -20.88 -51.00
CA GLY A 23 -1.80 -21.57 -49.74
C GLY A 23 -0.78 -20.81 -48.89
N GLY A 24 0.27 -20.26 -49.51
CA GLY A 24 1.27 -19.42 -48.84
C GLY A 24 0.70 -18.10 -48.32
N VAL A 25 -0.17 -17.45 -49.08
CA VAL A 25 -0.89 -16.23 -48.63
C VAL A 25 -1.84 -16.58 -47.48
N TYR A 26 -2.58 -17.68 -47.58
CA TYR A 26 -3.45 -18.14 -46.51
C TYR A 26 -2.65 -18.46 -45.24
N PHE A 27 -1.53 -19.19 -45.37
CA PHE A 27 -0.65 -19.53 -44.26
C PHE A 27 -0.07 -18.28 -43.59
N THR A 28 0.41 -17.30 -44.36
CA THR A 28 0.95 -16.06 -43.79
C THR A 28 -0.11 -15.23 -43.06
N ILE A 29 -1.33 -15.13 -43.60
CA ILE A 29 -2.45 -14.48 -42.91
C ILE A 29 -2.86 -15.24 -41.64
N TRP A 30 -2.96 -16.57 -41.72
CA TRP A 30 -3.32 -17.41 -40.57
C TRP A 30 -2.25 -17.34 -39.47
N TYR A 31 -0.98 -17.52 -39.84
CA TYR A 31 0.15 -17.51 -38.92
C TYR A 31 0.34 -16.13 -38.28
N SER A 32 0.20 -15.04 -39.05
CA SER A 32 0.26 -13.68 -38.51
C SER A 32 -0.90 -13.38 -37.54
N LYS A 33 -2.11 -13.87 -37.81
CA LYS A 33 -3.24 -13.76 -36.87
C LYS A 33 -3.01 -14.59 -35.61
N TRP A 34 -2.49 -15.80 -35.75
CA TRP A 34 -2.16 -16.68 -34.63
C TRP A 34 -1.09 -16.05 -33.72
N ILE A 35 0.03 -15.58 -34.29
CA ILE A 35 1.08 -14.86 -33.54
C ILE A 35 0.53 -13.62 -32.84
N LYS A 36 -0.27 -12.80 -33.53
CA LYS A 36 -0.86 -11.60 -32.91
C LYS A 36 -1.76 -11.94 -31.72
N ARG A 37 -2.47 -13.06 -31.76
CA ARG A 37 -3.29 -13.53 -30.65
C ARG A 37 -2.45 -14.07 -29.50
N GLU A 38 -1.42 -14.85 -29.80
CA GLU A 38 -0.55 -15.44 -28.76
C GLU A 38 0.32 -14.38 -28.06
N LEU A 39 0.76 -13.37 -28.83
CA LEU A 39 1.58 -12.28 -28.31
C LEU A 39 0.75 -11.08 -27.85
N SER A 40 -0.60 -11.07 -27.97
CA SER A 40 -1.38 -9.92 -27.52
C SER A 40 -1.23 -9.67 -26.03
N ASP A 41 -1.04 -10.73 -25.25
CA ASP A 41 -0.89 -10.66 -23.80
C ASP A 41 0.49 -10.07 -23.40
N TYR A 42 1.48 -10.17 -24.29
CA TYR A 42 2.84 -9.64 -24.10
C TYR A 42 3.10 -8.30 -24.80
N THR A 43 2.30 -7.99 -25.83
CA THR A 43 2.43 -6.77 -26.66
C THR A 43 1.32 -5.76 -26.42
N GLY A 44 0.34 -6.10 -25.57
CA GLY A 44 -0.68 -5.19 -25.10
C GLY A 44 -0.04 -4.01 -24.34
N PRO A 45 -0.64 -2.82 -24.41
CA PRO A 45 -0.20 -1.74 -23.54
C PRO A 45 -0.32 -2.20 -22.08
N SER A 46 0.71 -1.98 -21.27
CA SER A 46 0.64 -2.22 -19.83
C SER A 46 -0.64 -1.55 -19.27
N PRO A 47 -1.37 -2.21 -18.37
CA PRO A 47 -2.52 -1.60 -17.72
C PRO A 47 -2.14 -0.22 -17.19
N LYS A 48 -3.00 0.78 -17.39
CA LYS A 48 -2.80 2.08 -16.75
C LYS A 48 -2.87 1.87 -15.25
N TRP A 49 -1.78 2.18 -14.55
CA TRP A 49 -1.71 2.18 -13.09
C TRP A 49 -2.74 3.15 -12.51
N ASN A 50 -3.92 2.63 -12.18
CA ASN A 50 -5.00 3.35 -11.50
C ASN A 50 -5.24 2.72 -10.12
N GLU A 51 -6.03 3.39 -9.27
CA GLU A 51 -6.21 2.97 -7.88
C GLU A 51 -6.89 1.61 -7.73
N SER A 52 -7.80 1.26 -8.64
CA SER A 52 -8.41 -0.07 -8.68
C SER A 52 -7.38 -1.16 -8.98
N PHE A 53 -6.52 -0.93 -9.96
CA PHE A 53 -5.47 -1.89 -10.29
C PHE A 53 -4.45 -2.04 -9.16
N LYS A 54 -4.05 -0.94 -8.49
CA LYS A 54 -3.17 -1.01 -7.31
C LYS A 54 -3.79 -1.83 -6.19
N PHE A 55 -5.07 -1.59 -5.90
CA PHE A 55 -5.80 -2.32 -4.89
C PHE A 55 -5.92 -3.81 -5.21
N GLU A 56 -6.35 -4.16 -6.43
CA GLU A 56 -6.46 -5.54 -6.90
C GLU A 56 -5.12 -6.26 -6.79
N LYS A 57 -4.02 -5.64 -7.24
CA LYS A 57 -2.69 -6.25 -7.19
C LYS A 57 -2.20 -6.48 -5.75
N ALA A 58 -2.41 -5.51 -4.86
CA ALA A 58 -2.03 -5.65 -3.45
C ALA A 58 -2.74 -6.84 -2.80
N PHE A 59 -4.04 -7.03 -3.05
CA PHE A 59 -4.80 -8.14 -2.48
C PHE A 59 -4.69 -9.46 -3.28
N GLU A 60 -4.18 -9.44 -4.50
CA GLU A 60 -3.73 -10.65 -5.22
C GLU A 60 -2.47 -11.21 -4.56
N ASN A 61 -1.50 -10.35 -4.23
CA ASN A 61 -0.24 -10.73 -3.59
C ASN A 61 -0.46 -11.15 -2.12
N PHE A 62 -1.46 -10.57 -1.44
CA PHE A 62 -1.79 -10.84 -0.04
C PHE A 62 -3.29 -11.14 0.13
N PRO A 63 -3.77 -12.32 -0.32
CA PRO A 63 -5.20 -12.64 -0.37
C PRO A 63 -5.87 -12.65 1.02
N ASP A 64 -5.15 -13.11 2.03
CA ASP A 64 -5.53 -13.12 3.46
C ASP A 64 -5.24 -11.80 4.18
N GLY A 65 -4.73 -10.80 3.45
CA GLY A 65 -4.43 -9.48 3.98
C GLY A 65 -5.68 -8.75 4.48
N ILE A 66 -5.51 -8.00 5.56
CA ILE A 66 -6.58 -7.22 6.19
C ILE A 66 -6.48 -5.77 5.73
N LEU A 67 -7.56 -5.24 5.17
CA LEU A 67 -7.63 -3.85 4.74
C LEU A 67 -7.84 -2.94 5.96
N GLY A 68 -7.07 -1.86 5.99
CA GLY A 68 -7.27 -0.76 6.91
C GLY A 68 -7.05 0.59 6.24
N ILE A 69 -7.36 1.64 6.98
CA ILE A 69 -7.16 3.03 6.55
C ILE A 69 -6.44 3.81 7.65
N ASP A 70 -5.88 4.94 7.30
CA ASP A 70 -5.45 5.92 8.28
C ASP A 70 -5.93 7.32 7.92
N ILE A 71 -6.20 8.10 8.96
CA ILE A 71 -6.85 9.42 8.84
C ILE A 71 -6.26 10.43 9.81
N SER A 72 -6.37 11.68 9.43
CA SER A 72 -6.02 12.85 10.25
C SER A 72 -7.04 13.96 10.06
N GLU A 73 -6.77 15.16 10.57
CA GLU A 73 -7.56 16.35 10.22
C GLU A 73 -7.56 16.68 8.73
N TYR A 74 -6.59 16.16 7.95
CA TYR A 74 -6.52 16.41 6.50
C TYR A 74 -7.63 15.73 5.71
N GLN A 75 -8.21 14.64 6.23
CA GLN A 75 -9.42 14.03 5.67
C GLN A 75 -10.70 14.84 5.99
N GLY A 76 -10.56 15.98 6.65
CA GLY A 76 -11.65 16.90 6.93
C GLY A 76 -12.66 16.33 7.93
N LYS A 77 -13.94 16.59 7.68
CA LYS A 77 -15.04 16.01 8.48
C LYS A 77 -15.43 14.67 7.86
N VAL A 78 -15.15 13.58 8.56
CA VAL A 78 -15.62 12.24 8.19
C VAL A 78 -17.08 12.07 8.61
N ASP A 79 -17.94 11.74 7.66
CA ASP A 79 -19.33 11.34 7.92
C ASP A 79 -19.40 9.83 8.13
N PHE A 80 -19.13 9.40 9.36
CA PHE A 80 -19.15 7.99 9.75
C PHE A 80 -20.51 7.31 9.55
N SER A 81 -21.61 8.08 9.47
CA SER A 81 -22.94 7.53 9.19
C SER A 81 -23.09 7.03 7.74
N LYS A 82 -22.29 7.59 6.82
CA LYS A 82 -22.24 7.20 5.40
C LYS A 82 -21.06 6.29 5.07
N LEU A 83 -20.15 6.11 6.01
CA LEU A 83 -18.94 5.31 5.80
C LEU A 83 -19.32 3.82 5.82
N GLN A 84 -19.23 3.17 4.67
CA GLN A 84 -19.57 1.75 4.54
C GLN A 84 -18.49 0.80 5.07
N PHE A 85 -17.38 1.32 5.64
CA PHE A 85 -16.22 0.55 6.09
C PHE A 85 -15.84 -0.59 5.14
N GLN A 86 -15.82 -0.30 3.84
CA GLN A 86 -15.35 -1.20 2.81
C GLN A 86 -14.77 -0.41 1.64
N PHE A 87 -13.84 -1.01 0.91
CA PHE A 87 -13.33 -0.49 -0.36
C PHE A 87 -13.26 -1.66 -1.35
N GLN A 88 -13.85 -1.48 -2.54
CA GLN A 88 -13.89 -2.51 -3.59
C GLN A 88 -14.32 -3.90 -3.08
N ASN A 89 -15.44 -3.94 -2.34
CA ASN A 89 -16.04 -5.13 -1.73
C ASN A 89 -15.19 -5.85 -0.67
N ARG A 90 -14.08 -5.24 -0.20
CA ARG A 90 -13.31 -5.73 0.94
C ARG A 90 -13.61 -4.89 2.19
N PRO A 91 -13.90 -5.51 3.34
CA PRO A 91 -14.16 -4.77 4.57
C PRO A 91 -12.89 -4.06 5.07
N ILE A 92 -13.06 -2.82 5.52
CA ILE A 92 -12.07 -2.06 6.28
C ILE A 92 -12.21 -2.47 7.73
N GLU A 93 -11.14 -3.02 8.29
CA GLU A 93 -11.20 -3.70 9.59
C GLU A 93 -10.47 -2.95 10.69
N PHE A 94 -9.61 -2.01 10.31
CA PHE A 94 -8.93 -1.12 11.24
C PHE A 94 -8.78 0.29 10.69
N VAL A 95 -8.70 1.25 11.60
CA VAL A 95 -8.39 2.65 11.33
C VAL A 95 -7.28 3.14 12.28
N VAL A 96 -6.22 3.76 11.74
CA VAL A 96 -5.22 4.45 12.56
C VAL A 96 -5.43 5.96 12.44
N ILE A 97 -5.51 6.66 13.56
CA ILE A 97 -5.93 8.06 13.62
C ILE A 97 -4.78 8.91 14.16
N ARG A 98 -4.42 10.00 13.49
CA ARG A 98 -3.43 10.92 14.04
C ARG A 98 -3.93 11.51 15.34
N ALA A 99 -3.13 11.40 16.40
CA ALA A 99 -3.44 12.00 17.68
C ALA A 99 -2.69 13.31 17.89
N THR A 100 -1.39 13.28 17.66
CA THR A 100 -0.47 14.34 18.07
C THR A 100 0.66 14.52 17.06
N MET A 101 1.30 15.69 17.10
CA MET A 101 2.46 15.99 16.27
C MET A 101 3.43 16.88 17.04
N GLY A 102 4.70 16.50 17.10
CA GLY A 102 5.68 17.27 17.86
C GLY A 102 5.35 17.39 19.35
N SER A 103 5.94 18.39 20.00
CA SER A 103 5.97 18.52 21.45
C SER A 103 4.65 18.97 22.06
N ASP A 104 3.78 19.59 21.26
CA ASP A 104 2.58 20.27 21.71
C ASP A 104 1.38 20.19 20.74
N GLY A 105 1.59 19.75 19.50
CA GLY A 105 0.54 19.74 18.50
C GLY A 105 -0.46 18.60 18.73
N LEU A 106 -1.74 18.92 18.58
CA LEU A 106 -2.88 18.01 18.67
C LEU A 106 -3.63 18.00 17.33
N ASP A 107 -4.05 16.83 16.88
CA ASP A 107 -4.88 16.75 15.68
C ASP A 107 -6.31 17.21 16.03
N ARG A 108 -6.81 18.22 15.30
CA ARG A 108 -8.11 18.86 15.62
C ARG A 108 -9.29 17.91 15.47
N ARG A 109 -9.13 16.79 14.77
CA ARG A 109 -10.19 15.80 14.54
C ARG A 109 -10.00 14.53 15.36
N PHE A 110 -8.87 14.34 16.04
CA PHE A 110 -8.57 13.11 16.79
C PHE A 110 -9.72 12.65 17.68
N LYS A 111 -10.20 13.50 18.59
CA LYS A 111 -11.27 13.13 19.54
C LYS A 111 -12.55 12.71 18.82
N GLN A 112 -12.94 13.41 17.76
CA GLN A 112 -14.15 13.11 17.00
C GLN A 112 -14.01 11.79 16.25
N ASN A 113 -12.88 11.60 15.56
CA ASN A 113 -12.60 10.38 14.80
C ASN A 113 -12.44 9.16 15.74
N TRP A 114 -11.81 9.33 16.89
CA TRP A 114 -11.58 8.29 17.90
C TRP A 114 -12.88 7.74 18.48
N GLU A 115 -13.78 8.64 18.90
CA GLU A 115 -15.10 8.25 19.44
C GLU A 115 -15.99 7.65 18.35
N ALA A 116 -15.96 8.19 17.13
CA ALA A 116 -16.73 7.63 16.03
C ALA A 116 -16.25 6.22 15.66
N ALA A 117 -14.94 5.99 15.55
CA ALA A 117 -14.38 4.66 15.32
C ALA A 117 -14.86 3.65 16.40
N LYS A 118 -14.86 4.07 17.68
CA LYS A 118 -15.38 3.26 18.78
C LYS A 118 -16.85 2.90 18.60
N ASN A 119 -17.71 3.88 18.27
CA ASN A 119 -19.16 3.66 18.12
C ASN A 119 -19.51 2.72 16.95
N HIS A 120 -18.66 2.65 15.94
CA HIS A 120 -18.83 1.76 14.79
C HIS A 120 -18.14 0.40 14.97
N SER A 121 -17.59 0.10 16.16
CA SER A 121 -16.91 -1.16 16.48
C SER A 121 -15.75 -1.50 15.54
N ILE A 122 -15.14 -0.51 14.89
CA ILE A 122 -13.93 -0.71 14.10
C ILE A 122 -12.71 -0.70 15.03
N LEU A 123 -11.75 -1.59 14.75
CA LEU A 123 -10.48 -1.59 15.46
C LEU A 123 -9.77 -0.26 15.23
N LYS A 124 -9.36 0.43 16.31
CA LYS A 124 -8.77 1.76 16.23
C LYS A 124 -7.34 1.78 16.79
N GLY A 125 -6.49 2.58 16.16
CA GLY A 125 -5.11 2.85 16.57
C GLY A 125 -4.82 4.34 16.54
N ALA A 126 -3.80 4.78 17.26
CA ALA A 126 -3.39 6.18 17.30
C ALA A 126 -1.92 6.33 16.91
N TYR A 127 -1.63 7.36 16.12
CA TYR A 127 -0.24 7.67 15.74
C TYR A 127 0.21 9.07 16.15
N HIS A 128 1.52 9.19 16.35
CA HIS A 128 2.23 10.44 16.61
C HIS A 128 3.10 10.83 15.42
N TYR A 129 2.86 12.00 14.85
CA TYR A 129 3.74 12.55 13.81
C TYR A 129 5.01 13.16 14.42
N TYR A 130 6.15 12.51 14.20
CA TYR A 130 7.41 12.92 14.81
C TYR A 130 8.01 14.14 14.11
N ARG A 131 8.17 15.23 14.86
CA ARG A 131 8.88 16.43 14.38
C ARG A 131 10.35 16.33 14.73
N LEU A 132 11.15 16.15 13.70
CA LEU A 132 12.56 15.77 13.79
C LEU A 132 13.35 16.61 14.80
N ASN A 133 13.23 17.93 14.73
CA ASN A 133 14.09 18.89 15.43
C ASN A 133 13.50 19.37 16.76
N GLU A 134 12.57 18.61 17.32
CA GLU A 134 11.96 18.88 18.61
C GLU A 134 12.36 17.85 19.67
N ASN A 135 12.19 18.19 20.95
CA ASN A 135 12.62 17.32 22.05
C ASN A 135 11.77 16.03 22.12
N SER A 136 12.39 14.88 21.86
CA SER A 136 11.69 13.58 21.80
C SER A 136 10.97 13.20 23.09
N THR A 137 11.47 13.58 24.26
CA THR A 137 10.78 13.36 25.55
C THR A 137 9.48 14.17 25.65
N LYS A 138 9.47 15.43 25.17
CA LYS A 138 8.24 16.23 25.12
C LYS A 138 7.25 15.66 24.12
N GLN A 139 7.72 15.22 22.97
CA GLN A 139 6.90 14.54 21.95
C GLN A 139 6.24 13.27 22.51
N ALA A 140 6.98 12.42 23.22
CA ALA A 140 6.44 11.21 23.85
C ALA A 140 5.40 11.55 24.92
N LYS A 141 5.67 12.57 25.75
CA LYS A 141 4.71 13.05 26.75
C LYS A 141 3.42 13.58 26.12
N ASN A 142 3.51 14.32 25.02
CA ASN A 142 2.34 14.81 24.28
C ASN A 142 1.44 13.65 23.83
N PHE A 143 2.04 12.62 23.23
CA PHE A 143 1.30 11.43 22.80
C PHE A 143 0.67 10.69 23.98
N ILE A 144 1.44 10.41 25.04
CA ILE A 144 0.97 9.70 26.25
C ILE A 144 -0.17 10.45 26.96
N GLN A 145 -0.09 11.78 27.03
CA GLN A 145 -1.14 12.59 27.67
C GLN A 145 -2.43 12.65 26.85
N THR A 146 -2.33 12.54 25.53
CA THR A 146 -3.47 12.69 24.61
C THR A 146 -4.17 11.36 24.35
N VAL A 147 -3.42 10.27 24.27
CA VAL A 147 -3.93 8.96 23.88
C VAL A 147 -4.07 8.07 25.10
N GLN A 148 -5.24 7.45 25.23
CA GLN A 148 -5.52 6.43 26.24
C GLN A 148 -5.95 5.17 25.51
N LEU A 149 -5.01 4.23 25.36
CA LEU A 149 -5.26 2.96 24.68
C LEU A 149 -5.86 1.95 25.66
N GLN A 150 -6.81 1.15 25.19
CA GLN A 150 -7.46 0.10 25.95
C GLN A 150 -7.16 -1.27 25.34
N SER A 151 -7.34 -2.34 26.12
CA SER A 151 -7.29 -3.72 25.62
C SER A 151 -8.10 -3.84 24.32
N GLY A 152 -7.47 -4.37 23.28
CA GLY A 152 -8.07 -4.55 21.99
C GLY A 152 -7.96 -3.36 21.03
N ASP A 153 -7.45 -2.19 21.44
CA ASP A 153 -6.99 -1.14 20.51
C ASP A 153 -5.69 -1.57 19.83
N LEU A 154 -5.31 -0.96 18.71
CA LEU A 154 -3.98 -1.18 18.14
C LEU A 154 -2.89 -0.58 19.02
N ILE A 155 -1.71 -1.21 19.00
CA ILE A 155 -0.49 -0.69 19.63
C ILE A 155 -0.14 0.73 19.16
N PRO A 156 0.54 1.54 19.98
CA PRO A 156 0.86 2.92 19.62
C PRO A 156 1.79 2.98 18.41
N VAL A 157 1.61 4.00 17.54
CA VAL A 157 2.40 4.16 16.31
C VAL A 157 3.23 5.44 16.36
N LEU A 158 4.51 5.33 16.02
CA LEU A 158 5.39 6.46 15.73
C LEU A 158 5.50 6.66 14.22
N ASP A 159 5.07 7.81 13.72
CA ASP A 159 5.21 8.19 12.32
C ASP A 159 6.47 9.05 12.12
N ILE A 160 7.40 8.57 11.29
CA ILE A 160 8.67 9.22 10.96
C ILE A 160 9.00 9.10 9.47
N GLU A 161 8.95 10.22 8.74
CA GLU A 161 9.03 10.17 7.27
C GLU A 161 10.16 11.01 6.67
N LYS A 162 10.73 11.93 7.45
CA LYS A 162 11.54 13.02 6.92
C LYS A 162 12.99 12.96 7.40
N HIS A 163 13.89 13.32 6.50
CA HIS A 163 15.28 13.59 6.87
C HIS A 163 15.38 14.97 7.53
N SER A 164 16.19 15.06 8.57
CA SER A 164 16.53 16.36 9.16
C SER A 164 17.64 17.01 8.34
N THR A 165 17.49 18.31 8.09
CA THR A 165 18.53 19.16 7.52
C THR A 165 19.40 19.82 8.61
N ILE A 166 19.07 19.61 9.89
CA ILE A 166 19.70 20.31 11.02
C ILE A 166 20.55 19.34 11.86
N GLN A 167 20.01 18.17 12.20
CA GLN A 167 20.70 17.20 13.06
C GLN A 167 21.25 16.03 12.26
N SER A 168 22.32 15.41 12.77
CA SER A 168 22.89 14.20 12.17
C SER A 168 21.91 13.01 12.25
N ARG A 169 22.08 12.02 11.38
CA ARG A 169 21.30 10.77 11.42
C ARG A 169 21.38 10.08 12.78
N ASP A 170 22.55 10.07 13.42
CA ASP A 170 22.73 9.45 14.74
C ASP A 170 21.97 10.19 15.84
N ARG A 171 21.95 11.53 15.81
CA ARG A 171 21.13 12.32 16.75
C ARG A 171 19.64 12.07 16.54
N LEU A 172 19.21 11.97 15.28
CA LEU A 172 17.83 11.64 14.95
C LEU A 172 17.45 10.26 15.48
N ARG A 173 18.28 9.23 15.26
CA ARG A 173 18.09 7.87 15.80
C ARG A 173 18.00 7.86 17.33
N GLN A 174 18.87 8.59 18.02
CA GLN A 174 18.81 8.74 19.49
C GLN A 174 17.46 9.33 19.93
N GLY A 175 16.99 10.37 19.23
CA GLY A 175 15.70 10.99 19.49
C GLY A 175 14.53 10.01 19.31
N ILE A 176 14.49 9.31 18.18
CA ILE A 176 13.47 8.30 17.85
C ILE A 176 13.48 7.18 18.89
N LYS A 177 14.64 6.60 19.20
CA LYS A 177 14.78 5.53 20.19
C LYS A 177 14.32 5.99 21.59
N ASN A 178 14.64 7.22 21.99
CA ASN A 178 14.15 7.77 23.25
C ASN A 178 12.61 7.89 23.28
N TRP A 179 11.98 8.32 22.19
CA TRP A 179 10.52 8.35 22.10
C TRP A 179 9.93 6.94 22.23
N LEU A 180 10.46 5.97 21.47
CA LEU A 180 10.01 4.58 21.47
C LEU A 180 10.10 3.97 22.86
N ASN A 181 11.24 4.13 23.54
CA ASN A 181 11.45 3.59 24.88
C ASN A 181 10.48 4.18 25.92
N LEU A 182 10.20 5.48 25.84
CA LEU A 182 9.26 6.15 26.77
C LEU A 182 7.82 5.67 26.55
N VAL A 183 7.43 5.48 25.29
CA VAL A 183 6.09 5.00 24.93
C VAL A 183 5.94 3.52 25.25
N GLU A 184 6.95 2.70 24.97
CA GLU A 184 6.98 1.28 25.39
C GLU A 184 6.88 1.15 26.91
N ALA A 185 7.63 1.94 27.67
CA ALA A 185 7.58 1.92 29.13
C ALA A 185 6.19 2.32 29.68
N HIS A 186 5.46 3.19 28.96
CA HIS A 186 4.13 3.61 29.38
C HIS A 186 3.04 2.58 29.04
N TYR A 187 3.04 2.06 27.81
CA TYR A 187 1.99 1.17 27.32
C TYR A 187 2.30 -0.33 27.53
N GLY A 188 3.54 -0.69 27.89
CA GLY A 188 3.96 -2.07 28.14
C GLY A 188 4.14 -2.92 26.87
N VAL A 189 4.11 -2.30 25.69
CA VAL A 189 4.25 -2.96 24.39
C VAL A 189 5.17 -2.15 23.48
N LYS A 190 5.95 -2.84 22.64
CA LYS A 190 6.77 -2.18 21.61
C LYS A 190 5.86 -1.39 20.65
N PRO A 191 6.06 -0.07 20.48
CA PRO A 191 5.33 0.71 19.50
C PRO A 191 5.59 0.23 18.08
N MET A 192 4.66 0.47 17.17
CA MET A 192 4.86 0.29 15.74
C MET A 192 5.58 1.53 15.17
N ILE A 193 6.44 1.35 14.16
CA ILE A 193 7.07 2.45 13.44
C ILE A 193 6.43 2.54 12.06
N TYR A 194 5.80 3.68 11.76
CA TYR A 194 5.41 4.05 10.41
C TYR A 194 6.52 4.87 9.74
N THR A 195 6.90 4.51 8.52
CA THR A 195 7.90 5.24 7.74
C THR A 195 7.84 4.92 6.24
N GLY A 196 8.42 5.77 5.41
CA GLY A 196 8.62 5.48 4.00
C GLY A 196 9.70 4.41 3.78
N ASP A 197 9.49 3.51 2.82
CA ASP A 197 10.36 2.35 2.54
C ASP A 197 11.84 2.74 2.40
N ARG A 198 12.13 3.74 1.58
CA ARG A 198 13.49 4.27 1.40
C ARG A 198 14.07 4.88 2.67
N PHE A 199 13.26 5.59 3.46
CA PHE A 199 13.74 6.21 4.70
C PHE A 199 14.14 5.14 5.72
N PHE A 200 13.37 4.05 5.82
CA PHE A 200 13.69 2.92 6.67
C PHE A 200 15.09 2.41 6.38
N TRP A 201 15.39 2.05 5.13
CA TRP A 201 16.70 1.55 4.72
C TRP A 201 17.84 2.54 4.97
N GLU A 202 17.63 3.82 4.67
CA GLU A 202 18.69 4.82 4.80
C GLU A 202 18.99 5.23 6.24
N VAL A 203 18.02 5.09 7.15
CA VAL A 203 18.09 5.68 8.49
C VAL A 203 17.88 4.67 9.61
N LEU A 204 16.98 3.69 9.47
CA LEU A 204 16.53 2.85 10.58
C LEU A 204 17.05 1.40 10.50
N HIS A 205 17.19 0.85 9.30
CA HIS A 205 17.65 -0.52 9.10
C HIS A 205 19.06 -0.77 9.65
N ASP A 206 19.27 -1.92 10.29
CA ASP A 206 20.51 -2.32 10.94
C ASP A 206 20.97 -1.37 12.06
N GLN A 207 20.07 -0.54 12.58
CA GLN A 207 20.32 0.37 13.71
C GLN A 207 19.50 -0.02 14.95
N GLY A 208 18.97 -1.25 14.95
CA GLY A 208 18.14 -1.78 16.04
C GLY A 208 16.69 -1.27 16.00
N PHE A 209 16.19 -0.78 14.86
CA PHE A 209 14.76 -0.49 14.69
C PHE A 209 14.02 -1.65 14.02
N ASP A 210 14.73 -2.62 13.46
CA ASP A 210 14.22 -3.85 12.85
C ASP A 210 13.49 -4.76 13.86
N GLU A 211 13.72 -4.54 15.15
CA GLU A 211 13.06 -5.25 16.26
C GLU A 211 11.63 -4.76 16.56
N TYR A 212 11.18 -3.69 15.90
CA TYR A 212 9.84 -3.11 16.07
C TYR A 212 8.93 -3.58 14.92
N PRO A 213 7.61 -3.66 15.13
CA PRO A 213 6.67 -3.84 14.03
C PRO A 213 6.76 -2.64 13.08
N ILE A 214 7.00 -2.89 11.79
CA ILE A 214 7.18 -1.84 10.78
C ILE A 214 5.91 -1.68 9.94
N TRP A 215 5.39 -0.46 9.88
CA TRP A 215 4.38 -0.07 8.92
C TRP A 215 5.06 0.76 7.83
N VAL A 216 5.14 0.22 6.61
CA VAL A 216 5.90 0.84 5.53
C VAL A 216 4.99 1.54 4.52
N ALA A 217 5.35 2.74 4.09
CA ALA A 217 4.71 3.42 2.97
C ALA A 217 5.54 3.23 1.68
N ASN A 218 4.90 2.67 0.65
CA ASN A 218 5.45 2.56 -0.70
C ASN A 218 4.32 2.55 -1.73
N TYR A 219 4.28 3.58 -2.58
CA TYR A 219 3.20 3.80 -3.57
C TYR A 219 3.61 3.53 -5.02
N ASN A 220 4.83 3.04 -5.23
CA ASN A 220 5.38 2.76 -6.55
C ASN A 220 4.55 1.69 -7.28
N SER A 221 4.72 1.59 -8.59
CA SER A 221 4.12 0.53 -9.42
C SER A 221 4.64 -0.84 -8.96
N ILE A 222 3.79 -1.63 -8.29
CA ILE A 222 4.13 -2.60 -7.23
C ILE A 222 4.44 -4.04 -7.72
N ASP A 223 5.40 -4.72 -7.05
CA ASP A 223 5.28 -6.12 -6.60
C ASP A 223 5.17 -6.23 -5.06
N GLU A 224 6.07 -5.60 -4.28
CA GLU A 224 5.97 -5.40 -2.81
C GLU A 224 7.00 -4.36 -2.29
N PRO A 225 6.93 -3.86 -1.02
CA PRO A 225 7.97 -3.02 -0.43
C PRO A 225 9.31 -3.76 -0.26
N GLU A 226 10.43 -3.03 -0.37
CA GLU A 226 11.79 -3.60 -0.18
C GLU A 226 12.03 -3.99 1.29
N THR A 227 11.43 -3.28 2.24
CA THR A 227 11.53 -3.57 3.68
C THR A 227 10.86 -4.90 4.06
N GLU A 228 11.53 -6.04 3.93
CA GLU A 228 10.90 -7.37 4.05
C GLU A 228 10.16 -7.65 5.37
N ASN A 229 10.52 -6.98 6.48
CA ASN A 229 9.95 -7.21 7.82
C ASN A 229 8.71 -6.38 8.16
N TRP A 230 8.09 -5.69 7.19
CA TRP A 230 6.86 -4.92 7.43
C TRP A 230 5.70 -5.78 7.98
N VAL A 231 4.74 -5.19 8.69
CA VAL A 231 3.51 -5.85 9.17
C VAL A 231 2.26 -5.20 8.61
N ILE A 232 2.36 -3.90 8.31
CA ILE A 232 1.37 -3.14 7.55
C ILE A 232 2.11 -2.46 6.40
N TRP A 233 1.48 -2.42 5.23
CA TRP A 233 1.96 -1.67 4.08
C TRP A 233 0.88 -0.68 3.63
N GLN A 234 1.22 0.60 3.61
CA GLN A 234 0.42 1.65 2.99
C GLN A 234 0.76 1.70 1.50
N PHE A 235 -0.17 1.20 0.69
CA PHE A 235 0.05 0.95 -0.74
C PHE A 235 -0.57 2.02 -1.65
N SER A 236 -1.44 2.87 -1.10
CA SER A 236 -2.06 3.98 -1.82
C SER A 236 -2.40 5.13 -0.89
N GLU A 237 -2.30 6.35 -1.41
CA GLU A 237 -2.72 7.62 -0.80
C GLU A 237 -3.96 8.22 -1.48
N LYS A 238 -4.62 7.44 -2.36
CA LYS A 238 -5.65 7.91 -3.30
C LYS A 238 -6.93 7.08 -3.24
N GLY A 239 -7.14 6.37 -2.14
CA GLY A 239 -8.43 5.74 -1.88
C GLY A 239 -9.53 6.82 -1.79
N SER A 240 -10.74 6.47 -2.20
CA SER A 240 -11.93 7.31 -2.06
C SER A 240 -13.04 6.51 -1.42
N LEU A 241 -13.57 7.02 -0.31
CA LEU A 241 -14.69 6.41 0.41
C LEU A 241 -15.84 7.40 0.52
N GLU A 242 -17.05 6.90 0.31
CA GLU A 242 -18.24 7.67 0.62
C GLU A 242 -18.23 8.10 2.09
N GLY A 243 -18.54 9.38 2.34
CA GLY A 243 -18.45 9.98 3.67
C GLY A 243 -17.12 10.68 3.96
N ILE A 244 -16.11 10.55 3.10
CA ILE A 244 -14.85 11.30 3.17
C ILE A 244 -14.68 12.06 1.85
N GLY A 245 -14.62 13.40 1.93
CA GLY A 245 -14.52 14.25 0.74
C GLY A 245 -13.13 14.32 0.12
N GLU A 246 -12.12 13.86 0.86
CA GLU A 246 -10.70 13.86 0.48
C GLU A 246 -10.21 12.45 0.20
N TYR A 247 -9.01 12.34 -0.38
CA TYR A 247 -8.35 11.05 -0.51
C TYR A 247 -7.97 10.46 0.85
N ILE A 248 -7.95 9.13 0.87
CA ILE A 248 -7.57 8.35 2.03
C ILE A 248 -6.40 7.42 1.71
N ASP A 249 -5.62 7.18 2.75
CA ASP A 249 -4.55 6.23 2.72
C ASP A 249 -5.09 4.81 2.94
N LEU A 250 -4.68 3.88 2.07
CA LEU A 250 -5.10 2.48 2.08
C LEU A 250 -3.95 1.59 2.53
N ASN A 251 -4.26 0.71 3.48
CA ASN A 251 -3.29 -0.13 4.16
C ASN A 251 -3.66 -1.60 4.04
N ILE A 252 -2.65 -2.45 3.89
CA ILE A 252 -2.79 -3.89 3.97
C ILE A 252 -1.93 -4.44 5.12
N LEU A 253 -2.57 -5.13 6.05
CA LEU A 253 -1.90 -5.91 7.08
C LEU A 253 -1.72 -7.34 6.59
N ARG A 254 -0.48 -7.82 6.51
CA ARG A 254 -0.17 -9.20 6.09
C ARG A 254 -0.28 -10.19 7.24
N GLY A 255 -0.54 -11.47 6.95
CA GLY A 255 -0.64 -12.53 7.96
C GLY A 255 -2.01 -12.59 8.67
N GLY A 256 -3.02 -11.90 8.12
CA GLY A 256 -4.42 -12.04 8.49
C GLY A 256 -4.73 -11.79 9.97
N ARG A 257 -5.72 -12.53 10.49
CA ARG A 257 -6.27 -12.35 11.85
C ARG A 257 -5.24 -12.58 12.95
N PHE A 258 -4.31 -13.51 12.73
CA PHE A 258 -3.27 -13.82 13.69
C PHE A 258 -2.34 -12.62 13.89
N GLN A 259 -1.86 -12.03 12.79
CA GLN A 259 -1.02 -10.83 12.87
C GLN A 259 -1.80 -9.64 13.44
N LEU A 260 -3.08 -9.47 13.06
CA LEU A 260 -3.94 -8.42 13.65
C LEU A 260 -4.06 -8.55 15.17
N HIS A 261 -4.22 -9.76 15.69
CA HIS A 261 -4.32 -9.99 17.13
C HIS A 261 -3.01 -9.62 17.86
N LYS A 262 -1.85 -9.90 17.27
CA LYS A 262 -0.55 -9.52 17.84
C LYS A 262 -0.31 -8.02 17.90
N LEU A 263 -1.00 -7.24 17.07
CA LEU A 263 -0.88 -5.78 17.03
C LEU A 263 -1.91 -5.09 17.93
N LYS A 264 -2.65 -5.83 18.76
CA LYS A 264 -3.56 -5.27 19.74
C LYS A 264 -2.89 -5.09 21.10
N MET A 265 -3.32 -4.07 21.80
CA MET A 265 -3.07 -3.90 23.23
C MET A 265 -3.64 -5.11 24.00
N PRO A 266 -2.88 -5.67 24.97
CA PRO A 266 -3.29 -6.81 25.77
C PRO A 266 -4.42 -6.48 26.75
#